data_AF-A0A941Q010-F1
#
_entry.id   AF-A0A941Q010-F1
#
_cell.length_a   1.000
_cell.length_b   1.000
_cell.length_c   1.000
_cell.angle_alpha   90.00
_cell.angle_beta   90.00
_cell.angle_gamma   90.00
#
_symmetry.space_group_name_H-M   'P 1'
#
loop_
_entity.id
_entity.type
_entity.pdbx_description
1 polymer ?
#
loop_
_entity_poly.entity_id
_entity_poly.type
_entity_poly.pdbx_seq_one_letter_code
_entity_poly.pdbx_strand_id
1 'polypeptide(L)'
;MQSPSSSSLRAAALLVAAVIPTISLAASETFLNGQSIYGQPGAVSGASRVVDVAQATRLNVAYGETVVFRGDAGQQFAWTFNGLDRRAVELAKIAPAGFAAKSTVAYIGRDPANRR
;
A
#
# COMPACT_ATOMS: atom_id res chain seq x y z
N MET A 1 -50.21 -4.08 47.91
CA MET A 1 -49.57 -4.50 46.64
C MET A 1 -49.03 -3.25 45.96
N GLN A 2 -47.70 -3.05 45.91
CA GLN A 2 -46.94 -2.51 44.76
C GLN A 2 -45.47 -2.36 45.21
N SER A 3 -44.59 -3.20 44.68
CA SER A 3 -43.14 -2.99 44.74
C SER A 3 -42.73 -2.11 43.56
N PRO A 4 -41.83 -1.13 43.70
CA PRO A 4 -41.14 -0.57 42.55
C PRO A 4 -39.94 -1.44 42.18
N SER A 5 -40.02 -1.99 40.96
CA SER A 5 -38.99 -2.79 40.29
C SER A 5 -37.66 -2.05 40.17
N SER A 6 -36.59 -2.70 40.60
CA SER A 6 -35.21 -2.33 40.30
C SER A 6 -34.91 -2.62 38.83
N SER A 7 -34.75 -1.56 38.02
CA SER A 7 -34.38 -1.67 36.62
C SER A 7 -32.86 -1.82 36.52
N SER A 8 -32.39 -3.04 36.24
CA SER A 8 -30.97 -3.33 36.01
C SER A 8 -30.59 -2.97 34.58
N LEU A 9 -29.88 -1.85 34.42
CA LEU A 9 -29.25 -1.47 33.15
C LEU A 9 -28.12 -2.46 32.83
N ARG A 10 -28.34 -3.33 31.85
CA ARG A 10 -27.30 -4.19 31.27
C ARG A 10 -26.47 -3.37 30.27
N ALA A 11 -25.26 -2.97 30.67
CA ALA A 11 -24.29 -2.40 29.75
C ALA A 11 -23.69 -3.52 28.87
N ALA A 12 -23.96 -3.50 27.57
CA ALA A 12 -23.31 -4.37 26.60
C ALA A 12 -21.98 -3.73 26.17
N ALA A 13 -20.85 -4.34 26.51
CA ALA A 13 -19.53 -3.92 26.04
C ALA A 13 -19.29 -4.45 24.62
N LEU A 14 -19.28 -3.54 23.63
CA LEU A 14 -18.85 -3.84 22.26
C LEU A 14 -17.31 -3.83 22.20
N LEU A 15 -16.70 -5.02 22.13
CA LEU A 15 -15.28 -5.19 21.82
C LEU A 15 -15.07 -4.98 20.31
N VAL A 16 -14.60 -3.79 19.92
CA VAL A 16 -14.10 -3.56 18.56
C VAL A 16 -12.68 -4.11 18.49
N ALA A 17 -12.50 -5.25 17.83
CA ALA A 17 -11.18 -5.77 17.51
C ALA A 17 -10.54 -4.87 16.43
N ALA A 18 -9.54 -4.08 16.81
CA ALA A 18 -8.77 -3.29 15.86
C ALA A 18 -7.83 -4.22 15.06
N VAL A 19 -8.07 -4.37 13.76
CA VAL A 19 -7.13 -5.05 12.86
C VAL A 19 -5.95 -4.09 12.62
N ILE A 20 -4.77 -4.44 13.13
CA ILE A 20 -3.54 -3.67 12.89
C ILE A 20 -2.97 -4.13 11.54
N PRO A 21 -2.86 -3.25 10.52
CA PRO A 21 -2.25 -3.61 9.25
C PRO A 21 -0.75 -3.88 9.44
N THR A 22 -0.26 -4.96 8.84
CA THR A 22 1.17 -5.30 8.87
C THR A 22 1.91 -4.53 7.79
N ILE A 23 2.92 -3.76 8.18
CA ILE A 23 3.79 -3.04 7.24
C ILE A 23 4.89 -4.01 6.80
N SER A 24 4.88 -4.37 5.52
CA SER A 24 5.94 -5.18 4.90
C SER A 24 6.95 -4.28 4.20
N LEU A 25 8.23 -4.66 4.24
CA LEU A 25 9.28 -3.98 3.51
C LEU A 25 9.18 -4.32 2.03
N ALA A 26 9.03 -3.31 1.18
CA ALA A 26 9.06 -3.48 -0.27
C ALA A 26 10.38 -4.13 -0.71
N ALA A 27 10.32 -5.02 -1.69
CA ALA A 27 11.47 -5.78 -2.16
C ALA A 27 11.56 -5.70 -3.69
N SER A 28 12.72 -5.29 -4.19
CA SER A 28 13.01 -5.23 -5.61
C SER A 28 14.41 -5.77 -5.88
N GLU A 29 14.62 -6.30 -7.08
CA GLU A 29 15.97 -6.48 -7.60
C GLU A 29 16.72 -5.16 -7.53
N THR A 30 17.93 -5.24 -6.98
CA THR A 30 18.73 -4.09 -6.59
C THR A 30 20.14 -4.28 -7.17
N PHE A 31 20.71 -3.22 -7.73
CA PHE A 31 22.08 -3.23 -8.23
C PHE A 31 23.11 -3.30 -7.09
N LEU A 32 24.39 -3.45 -7.44
CA LEU A 32 25.50 -3.45 -6.48
C LEU A 32 25.58 -2.18 -5.62
N ASN A 33 24.98 -1.07 -6.07
CA ASN A 33 24.93 0.20 -5.33
C ASN A 33 23.70 0.33 -4.41
N GLY A 34 22.88 -0.71 -4.25
CA GLY A 34 21.69 -0.67 -3.40
C GLY A 34 20.47 0.03 -4.01
N GLN A 35 20.53 0.45 -5.29
CA GLN A 35 19.42 1.09 -5.99
C GLN A 35 18.64 0.09 -6.85
N SER A 36 17.33 0.31 -7.00
CA SER A 36 16.48 -0.44 -7.94
C SER A 36 16.19 0.39 -9.18
N ILE A 37 16.11 -0.27 -10.34
CA ILE A 37 15.65 0.39 -11.58
C ILE A 37 14.22 0.90 -11.48
N TYR A 38 13.39 0.32 -10.61
CA TYR A 38 11.97 0.62 -10.52
C TYR A 38 11.66 1.75 -9.53
N GLY A 39 12.68 2.23 -8.79
CA GLY A 39 12.53 3.24 -7.74
C GLY A 39 13.04 2.71 -6.41
N GLN A 40 12.33 3.03 -5.32
CA GLN A 40 12.79 2.69 -3.96
C GLN A 40 11.63 2.48 -2.97
N PRO A 41 11.86 1.77 -1.85
CA PRO A 41 10.90 1.68 -0.77
C PRO A 41 10.51 3.07 -0.24
N GLY A 42 9.21 3.29 -0.04
CA GLY A 42 8.65 4.53 0.49
C GLY A 42 8.21 4.41 1.94
N ALA A 43 7.89 5.56 2.57
CA ALA A 43 7.24 5.59 3.88
C ALA A 43 5.72 5.70 3.72
N VAL A 44 4.97 4.91 4.48
CA VAL A 44 3.49 4.95 4.47
C VAL A 44 2.96 6.34 4.86
N SER A 45 3.62 7.01 5.81
CA SER A 45 3.26 8.35 6.29
C SER A 45 3.48 9.45 5.25
N GLY A 46 4.29 9.22 4.22
CA GLY A 46 4.56 10.17 3.14
C GLY A 46 3.85 9.83 1.82
N ALA A 47 2.99 8.81 1.82
CA ALA A 47 2.34 8.36 0.60
C ALA A 47 1.22 9.31 0.16
N SER A 48 1.17 9.57 -1.15
CA SER A 48 0.15 10.42 -1.75
C SER A 48 -1.23 9.77 -1.75
N ARG A 49 -1.27 8.43 -1.76
CA ARG A 49 -2.49 7.63 -1.71
C ARG A 49 -2.23 6.16 -1.39
N VAL A 50 -3.35 5.47 -1.14
CA VAL A 50 -3.42 4.03 -0.91
C VAL A 50 -4.17 3.36 -2.07
N VAL A 51 -3.69 2.21 -2.52
CA VAL A 51 -4.26 1.41 -3.58
C VAL A 51 -4.50 -0.01 -3.08
N ASP A 52 -5.75 -0.46 -3.10
CA ASP A 52 -6.11 -1.85 -2.88
C ASP A 52 -5.88 -2.66 -4.17
N VAL A 53 -4.88 -3.54 -4.15
CA VAL A 53 -4.44 -4.31 -5.33
C VAL A 53 -5.50 -5.32 -5.79
N ALA A 54 -6.51 -5.59 -4.97
CA ALA A 54 -7.67 -6.39 -5.32
C ALA A 54 -8.56 -5.74 -6.38
N GLN A 55 -8.59 -4.41 -6.42
CA GLN A 55 -9.54 -3.64 -7.22
C GLN A 55 -8.88 -2.89 -8.38
N ALA A 56 -7.55 -2.75 -8.36
CA ALA A 56 -6.80 -2.03 -9.37
C ALA A 56 -5.83 -2.98 -10.10
N THR A 57 -6.12 -3.28 -11.37
CA THR A 57 -5.20 -4.03 -12.25
C THR A 57 -4.25 -3.12 -13.03
N ARG A 58 -4.62 -1.85 -13.22
CA ARG A 58 -3.80 -0.84 -13.89
C ARG A 58 -3.82 0.45 -13.10
N LEU A 59 -2.65 1.05 -12.93
CA LEU A 59 -2.48 2.26 -12.14
C LEU A 59 -1.63 3.25 -12.90
N ASN A 60 -2.15 4.47 -13.13
CA ASN A 60 -1.30 5.57 -13.59
C ASN A 60 -0.66 6.22 -12.35
N VAL A 61 0.63 6.48 -12.42
CA VAL A 61 1.43 7.01 -11.30
C VAL A 61 2.32 8.11 -11.81
N ALA A 62 2.38 9.25 -11.12
CA ALA A 62 3.33 10.30 -11.46
C ALA A 62 4.77 9.88 -11.12
N TYR A 63 5.75 10.34 -11.91
CA TYR A 63 7.15 10.11 -11.57
C TYR A 63 7.47 10.81 -10.23
N GLY A 64 8.11 10.07 -9.31
CA GLY A 64 8.38 10.49 -7.94
C GLY A 64 7.20 10.29 -6.96
N GLU A 65 6.03 9.84 -7.42
CA GLU A 65 4.89 9.58 -6.52
C GLU A 65 5.19 8.39 -5.60
N THR A 66 4.80 8.53 -4.33
CA THR A 66 4.83 7.43 -3.37
C THR A 66 3.43 6.87 -3.16
N VAL A 67 3.28 5.57 -3.44
CA VAL A 67 1.98 4.87 -3.35
C VAL A 67 2.09 3.76 -2.30
N VAL A 68 1.07 3.64 -1.45
CA VAL A 68 0.90 2.50 -0.56
C VAL A 68 0.03 1.45 -1.26
N PHE A 69 0.52 0.24 -1.36
CA PHE A 69 -0.22 -0.91 -1.87
C PHE A 69 -0.71 -1.75 -0.71
N ARG A 70 -2.02 -2.01 -0.67
CA ARG A 70 -2.68 -2.88 0.29
C ARG A 70 -3.07 -4.19 -0.37
N GLY A 71 -2.64 -5.29 0.25
CA GLY A 71 -2.96 -6.66 -0.15
C GLY A 71 -4.16 -7.19 0.62
N ASP A 72 -4.72 -8.30 0.12
CA ASP A 72 -5.95 -8.92 0.64
C ASP A 72 -5.83 -9.39 2.11
N ALA A 73 -4.62 -9.72 2.57
CA ALA A 73 -4.33 -10.19 3.92
C ALA A 73 -4.04 -9.06 4.93
N GLY A 74 -4.37 -7.81 4.61
CA GLY A 74 -4.09 -6.63 5.45
C GLY A 74 -2.62 -6.20 5.48
N GLN A 75 -1.78 -6.84 4.65
CA GLN A 75 -0.42 -6.42 4.40
C GLN A 75 -0.40 -5.14 3.59
N GLN A 76 0.54 -4.26 3.87
CA GLN A 76 0.78 -3.10 3.03
C GLN A 76 2.27 -2.78 2.91
N PHE A 77 2.66 -2.22 1.78
CA PHE A 77 3.99 -1.65 1.58
C PHE A 77 3.88 -0.35 0.79
N ALA A 78 4.89 0.50 0.88
CA ALA A 78 4.95 1.75 0.12
C ALA A 78 6.12 1.72 -0.85
N TRP A 79 5.92 2.31 -2.02
CA TRP A 79 6.93 2.44 -3.06
C TRP A 79 6.92 3.83 -3.68
N THR A 80 8.10 4.41 -3.86
CA THR A 80 8.31 5.66 -4.58
C THR A 80 8.77 5.35 -6.01
N PHE A 81 8.02 5.83 -7.00
CA PHE A 81 8.28 5.56 -8.42
C PHE A 81 9.22 6.59 -9.05
N ASN A 82 10.50 6.54 -8.69
CA ASN A 82 11.54 7.48 -9.14
C ASN A 82 12.72 6.80 -9.88
N GLY A 83 12.48 5.65 -10.50
CA GLY A 83 13.48 4.89 -11.25
C GLY A 83 13.27 4.98 -12.76
N LEU A 84 12.25 4.28 -13.28
CA LEU A 84 11.90 4.31 -14.71
C LEU A 84 10.94 5.47 -15.02
N ASP A 85 11.20 6.21 -16.08
CA ASP A 85 10.29 7.24 -16.61
C ASP A 85 9.53 6.73 -17.85
N ARG A 86 8.24 7.06 -17.98
CA ARG A 86 7.39 6.66 -19.11
C ARG A 86 7.37 5.13 -19.39
N ARG A 87 7.55 4.31 -18.35
CA ARG A 87 7.54 2.84 -18.44
C ARG A 87 6.44 2.23 -17.58
N ALA A 88 6.14 0.97 -17.86
CA ALA A 88 5.30 0.14 -17.03
C ALA A 88 6.17 -0.66 -16.04
N VAL A 89 5.69 -0.79 -14.80
CA VAL A 89 6.29 -1.60 -13.74
C VAL A 89 5.24 -2.58 -13.25
N GLU A 90 5.52 -3.86 -13.37
CA GLU A 90 4.68 -4.89 -12.74
C GLU A 90 4.87 -4.83 -11.22
N LEU A 91 3.77 -4.81 -10.47
CA LEU A 91 3.83 -4.68 -9.02
C LEU A 91 4.60 -5.85 -8.37
N ALA A 92 4.56 -7.03 -8.99
CA ALA A 92 5.32 -8.20 -8.57
C ALA A 92 6.85 -8.00 -8.57
N LYS A 93 7.37 -6.98 -9.28
CA LYS A 93 8.82 -6.67 -9.31
C LYS A 93 9.30 -5.85 -8.10
N ILE A 94 8.37 -5.22 -7.38
CA ILE A 94 8.67 -4.32 -6.25
C ILE A 94 7.97 -4.76 -4.95
N ALA A 95 7.07 -5.75 -5.05
CA ALA A 95 6.32 -6.24 -3.92
C ALA A 95 7.17 -7.13 -3.00
N PRO A 96 6.98 -7.07 -1.67
CA PRO A 96 7.58 -8.01 -0.73
C PRO A 96 7.27 -9.46 -1.08
N ALA A 97 8.17 -10.38 -0.72
CA ALA A 97 7.90 -11.81 -0.85
C ALA A 97 6.61 -12.20 -0.10
N GLY A 98 5.74 -12.99 -0.75
CA GLY A 98 4.45 -13.38 -0.19
C GLY A 98 3.35 -12.32 -0.28
N PHE A 99 3.63 -11.12 -0.81
CA PHE A 99 2.58 -10.15 -1.10
C PHE A 99 1.85 -10.53 -2.40
N ALA A 100 0.53 -10.64 -2.34
CA ALA A 100 -0.30 -10.97 -3.49
C ALA A 100 -0.44 -9.74 -4.43
N ALA A 101 0.59 -9.46 -5.22
CA ALA A 101 0.64 -8.29 -6.10
C ALA A 101 -0.37 -8.31 -7.27
N LYS A 102 -0.99 -9.48 -7.55
CA LYS A 102 -1.85 -9.76 -8.72
C LYS A 102 -1.16 -9.29 -10.03
N SER A 103 -1.82 -9.38 -11.19
CA SER A 103 -1.27 -8.86 -12.46
C SER A 103 -1.33 -7.32 -12.52
N THR A 104 -1.11 -6.63 -11.40
CA THR A 104 -1.21 -5.18 -11.29
C THR A 104 -0.01 -4.52 -11.95
N VAL A 105 -0.27 -3.55 -12.82
CA VAL A 105 0.76 -2.81 -13.54
C VAL A 105 0.64 -1.32 -13.26
N ALA A 106 1.75 -0.72 -12.83
CA ALA A 106 1.88 0.73 -12.67
C ALA A 106 2.50 1.34 -13.93
N TYR A 107 1.80 2.29 -14.55
CA TYR A 107 2.27 3.06 -15.69
C TYR A 107 2.79 4.40 -15.18
N ILE A 108 4.09 4.61 -15.33
CA ILE A 108 4.78 5.75 -14.75
C ILE A 108 4.76 6.92 -15.73
N GLY A 109 4.44 8.10 -15.19
CA GLY A 109 4.47 9.35 -15.91
C GLY A 109 5.88 9.74 -16.36
N ARG A 110 5.97 10.86 -17.05
CA ARG A 110 7.23 11.47 -17.44
C ARG A 110 7.94 12.05 -16.23
N ASP A 111 9.25 11.84 -16.14
CA ASP A 111 10.12 12.61 -15.24
C ASP A 111 10.18 14.08 -15.71
N PRO A 112 9.77 15.06 -14.86
CA PRO A 112 9.86 16.48 -15.18
C PRO A 112 11.28 16.96 -15.53
N ALA A 113 12.32 16.30 -15.01
CA ALA A 113 13.71 16.59 -15.35
C ALA A 113 14.08 16.12 -16.76
N ASN A 114 13.44 15.05 -17.25
CA ASN A 114 13.65 14.53 -18.59
C ASN A 114 12.82 15.29 -19.63
N ARG A 115 13.33 16.46 -20.05
CA ARG A 115 12.69 17.34 -21.05
C ARG A 115 12.84 16.89 -22.51
N ARG A 116 13.58 15.82 -22.76
CA ARG A 116 13.78 15.28 -24.11
C ARG A 116 12.63 14.40 -24.58
#